data_AF-A0A2R6S1V1-F1
#
_entry.id   AF-A0A2R6S1V1-F1
#
_cell.length_a   1.000
_cell.length_b   1.000
_cell.length_c   1.000
_cell.angle_alpha   90.00
_cell.angle_beta   90.00
_cell.angle_gamma   90.00
#
_symmetry.space_group_name_H-M   'P 1'
#
loop_
_entity.id
_entity.type
_entity.pdbx_description
1 polymer ?
#
loop_
_entity_poly.entity_id
_entity_poly.type
_entity_poly.pdbx_seq_one_letter_code
_entity_poly.pdbx_strand_id
1 'polypeptide(L)'
;MVSSVLMASLPPHFPEILHWYFKGMLEELSTIMAGDCEDDNESQDKDDMDFDEKSKHPYRTGDMDVDGRYHQKRLLENSKVVKNIGMVVRDLRSLGFTSMAEDAYASAIFLLLKV
;
A
#
# COMPACT_ATOMS: atom_id res chain seq x y z
N MET A 1 10.14 -16.22 30.13
CA MET A 1 9.09 -17.20 30.47
C MET A 1 7.74 -16.90 29.84
N VAL A 2 7.29 -15.63 29.72
CA VAL A 2 5.96 -15.30 29.17
C VAL A 2 5.78 -15.72 27.70
N SER A 3 6.76 -15.43 26.83
CA SER A 3 6.70 -15.81 25.40
C SER A 3 6.58 -17.32 25.18
N SER A 4 7.31 -18.14 25.94
CA SER A 4 7.28 -19.60 25.86
C SER A 4 5.92 -20.18 26.24
N VAL A 5 5.29 -19.63 27.27
CA VAL A 5 3.93 -20.00 27.70
C VAL A 5 2.93 -19.61 26.63
N LEU A 6 3.03 -18.40 26.09
CA LEU A 6 2.16 -17.93 25.01
C LEU A 6 2.26 -18.78 23.74
N MET A 7 3.48 -19.18 23.33
CA MET A 7 3.71 -20.11 22.21
C MET A 7 3.05 -21.47 22.45
N ALA A 8 3.10 -21.97 23.69
CA ALA A 8 2.52 -23.26 24.06
C ALA A 8 0.99 -23.21 24.22
N SER A 9 0.41 -22.03 24.47
CA SER A 9 -1.03 -21.84 24.65
C SER A 9 -1.75 -21.29 23.41
N LEU A 10 -1.01 -20.98 22.34
CA LEU A 10 -1.57 -20.41 21.12
C LEU A 10 -2.44 -21.44 20.39
N PRO A 11 -3.59 -21.03 19.81
CA PRO A 11 -4.38 -21.90 18.96
C PRO A 11 -3.53 -22.46 17.80
N PRO A 12 -3.65 -23.75 17.46
CA PRO A 12 -2.86 -24.37 16.39
C PRO A 12 -2.96 -23.67 15.03
N HIS A 13 -4.09 -22.99 14.77
CA HIS A 13 -4.37 -22.29 13.51
C HIS A 13 -3.85 -20.84 13.47
N PHE A 14 -3.31 -20.32 14.58
CA PHE A 14 -2.83 -18.93 14.62
C PHE A 14 -1.72 -18.61 13.60
N PRO A 15 -0.72 -19.48 13.37
CA PRO A 15 0.28 -19.25 12.33
C PRO A 15 -0.34 -19.11 10.94
N GLU A 16 -1.33 -19.97 10.63
CA GLU A 16 -2.04 -19.95 9.35
C GLU A 16 -2.86 -18.66 9.18
N ILE A 17 -3.51 -18.19 10.25
CA ILE A 17 -4.21 -16.89 10.25
C ILE A 17 -3.25 -15.74 9.95
N LEU A 18 -2.04 -15.75 10.52
CA LEU A 18 -1.02 -14.74 10.23
C LEU A 18 -0.56 -14.80 8.78
N HIS A 19 -0.40 -16.00 8.21
CA HIS A 19 -0.07 -16.16 6.78
C HIS A 19 -1.13 -15.50 5.90
N TRP A 20 -2.41 -15.80 6.14
CA TRP A 20 -3.54 -15.20 5.40
C TRP A 20 -3.63 -13.69 5.58
N TYR A 21 -3.41 -13.20 6.81
CA TYR A 21 -3.38 -11.77 7.11
C TYR A 21 -2.31 -11.05 6.27
N PHE A 22 -1.06 -11.51 6.31
CA PHE A 22 0.01 -10.86 5.56
C PHE A 22 -0.19 -10.96 4.05
N LYS A 23 -0.71 -12.09 3.56
CA LYS A 23 -1.06 -12.26 2.14
C LYS A 23 -2.08 -11.21 1.70
N GLY A 24 -3.22 -11.10 2.40
CA GLY A 24 -4.27 -10.14 2.03
C GLY A 24 -3.80 -8.68 2.10
N MET A 25 -3.03 -8.33 3.13
CA MET A 25 -2.47 -6.98 3.27
C MET A 25 -1.47 -6.63 2.15
N LEU A 26 -0.66 -7.59 1.73
CA LEU A 26 0.30 -7.39 0.65
C LEU A 26 -0.38 -7.39 -0.73
N GLU A 27 -1.47 -8.14 -0.93
CA GLU A 27 -2.31 -8.07 -2.13
C GLU A 27 -3.00 -6.69 -2.25
N GLU A 28 -3.53 -6.18 -1.14
CA GLU A 28 -4.10 -4.83 -1.07
C GLU A 28 -3.03 -3.77 -1.40
N LEU A 29 -1.84 -3.89 -0.79
CA LEU A 29 -0.71 -3.00 -1.08
C LEU A 29 -0.30 -3.04 -2.56
N SER A 30 -0.19 -4.24 -3.12
CA SER A 30 0.15 -4.46 -4.54
C SER A 30 -0.88 -3.83 -5.47
N THR A 31 -2.17 -3.97 -5.15
CA THR A 31 -3.27 -3.37 -5.94
C THR A 31 -3.19 -1.84 -5.93
N ILE A 32 -2.91 -1.23 -4.77
CA ILE A 32 -2.74 0.23 -4.65
C ILE A 32 -1.54 0.69 -5.48
N MET A 33 -0.42 -0.06 -5.45
CA MET A 33 0.79 0.26 -6.22
C MET A 33 0.64 0.04 -7.72
N ALA A 34 -0.07 -1.00 -8.17
CA ALA A 34 -0.29 -1.27 -9.59
C ALA A 34 -1.07 -0.14 -10.26
N GLY A 35 -2.01 0.49 -9.55
CA GLY A 35 -2.74 1.66 -10.03
C GLY A 35 -1.91 2.94 -10.13
N ASP A 36 -0.66 2.95 -9.63
CA ASP A 36 0.29 4.08 -9.69
C ASP A 36 1.13 4.03 -11.00
N CYS A 37 1.29 2.84 -11.60
CA CYS A 37 2.14 2.64 -12.78
C CYS A 37 1.45 2.96 -14.13
N GLU A 38 0.12 3.08 -14.18
CA GLU A 38 -0.62 3.29 -15.44
C GLU A 38 -0.89 4.76 -15.80
N ASP A 39 -0.63 5.72 -14.91
CA ASP A 39 -1.04 7.13 -15.08
C ASP A 39 0.06 8.05 -15.66
N ASP A 40 1.31 7.58 -15.72
CA ASP A 40 2.45 8.38 -16.18
C ASP A 40 2.68 8.38 -17.70
N ASN A 41 1.76 7.77 -18.49
CA ASN A 41 2.05 7.45 -19.91
C ASN A 41 1.16 8.14 -20.96
N GLU A 42 0.36 9.16 -20.61
CA GLU A 42 -0.39 9.94 -21.60
C GLU A 42 -0.48 11.44 -21.26
N SER A 43 0.65 12.12 -21.08
CA SER A 43 0.63 13.56 -21.34
C SER A 43 1.95 14.08 -21.90
N GLN A 44 1.80 14.86 -22.98
CA GLN A 44 2.82 15.67 -23.66
C GLN A 44 3.63 14.95 -24.74
N ASP A 45 2.96 14.62 -25.85
CA ASP A 45 3.60 14.74 -27.16
C ASP A 45 2.84 15.79 -28.01
N LYS A 46 3.61 16.81 -28.42
CA LYS A 46 3.34 17.86 -29.42
C LYS A 46 2.58 19.11 -28.99
N ASP A 47 3.30 19.98 -28.31
CA ASP A 47 3.17 21.44 -28.49
C ASP A 47 3.69 21.81 -29.88
N ASP A 48 2.78 22.06 -30.83
CA ASP A 48 3.06 22.94 -31.97
C ASP A 48 1.73 23.56 -32.45
N MET A 49 1.26 24.57 -31.71
CA MET A 49 0.16 25.42 -32.14
C MET A 49 0.60 26.88 -32.08
N ASP A 50 0.86 27.41 -33.28
CA ASP A 50 1.11 28.81 -33.60
C ASP A 50 0.19 29.76 -32.81
N PHE A 51 0.78 30.66 -32.02
CA PHE A 51 0.05 31.72 -31.35
C PHE A 51 -0.13 32.92 -32.29
N ASP A 52 -1.33 33.02 -32.89
CA ASP A 52 -1.81 34.29 -33.46
C ASP A 52 -2.47 35.17 -32.39
N GLU A 53 -2.34 36.46 -32.63
CA GLU A 53 -2.43 37.62 -31.76
C GLU A 53 -3.86 37.95 -31.28
N LYS A 54 -3.97 38.38 -30.00
CA LYS A 54 -5.03 39.23 -29.38
C LYS A 54 -6.38 38.60 -29.03
N SER A 55 -6.69 38.55 -27.72
CA SER A 55 -7.55 39.54 -27.04
C SER A 55 -8.07 39.10 -25.64
N LYS A 56 -7.93 40.03 -24.68
CA LYS A 56 -8.81 40.38 -23.54
C LYS A 56 -9.40 39.30 -22.58
N HIS A 57 -8.89 39.40 -21.35
CA HIS A 57 -9.53 39.26 -20.02
C HIS A 57 -9.78 37.88 -19.38
N PRO A 58 -9.59 37.78 -18.04
CA PRO A 58 -9.53 36.52 -17.31
C PRO A 58 -10.87 36.20 -16.65
N TYR A 59 -11.55 35.16 -17.12
CA TYR A 59 -12.63 34.52 -16.36
C TYR A 59 -12.58 33.02 -16.60
N ARG A 60 -11.99 32.29 -15.66
CA ARG A 60 -12.60 31.07 -15.12
C ARG A 60 -11.81 30.58 -13.92
N THR A 61 -12.36 30.84 -12.76
CA THR A 61 -12.26 29.98 -11.59
C THR A 61 -12.61 28.55 -12.01
N GLY A 62 -11.59 27.74 -12.24
CA GLY A 62 -11.68 26.30 -12.46
C GLY A 62 -10.73 25.65 -11.48
N ASP A 63 -11.23 25.42 -10.28
CA ASP A 63 -10.56 24.64 -9.25
C ASP A 63 -10.47 23.19 -9.77
N MET A 64 -9.42 22.87 -10.52
CA MET A 64 -9.08 21.52 -10.95
C MET A 64 -8.12 20.90 -9.92
N ASP A 65 -8.50 20.89 -8.64
CA ASP A 65 -7.86 20.09 -7.58
C ASP A 65 -8.61 18.76 -7.37
N VAL A 66 -8.91 18.10 -8.48
CA VAL A 66 -9.49 16.75 -8.44
C VAL A 66 -8.36 15.72 -8.32
N ASP A 67 -7.24 15.98 -9.01
CA ASP A 67 -6.08 15.11 -9.07
C ASP A 67 -5.36 14.96 -7.70
N GLY A 68 -5.12 16.08 -7.01
CA GLY A 68 -4.48 16.10 -5.68
C GLY A 68 -5.26 15.31 -4.61
N ARG A 69 -6.59 15.27 -4.70
CA ARG A 69 -7.43 14.51 -3.75
C ARG A 69 -7.35 13.00 -3.98
N TYR A 70 -7.19 12.54 -5.22
CA TYR A 70 -7.01 11.12 -5.52
C TYR A 70 -5.64 10.62 -5.06
N HIS A 71 -4.58 11.36 -5.35
CA HIS A 71 -3.23 11.04 -4.85
C HIS A 71 -3.15 11.10 -3.32
N GLN A 72 -3.77 12.09 -2.68
CA GLN A 72 -3.81 12.19 -1.22
C GLN A 72 -4.57 11.00 -0.59
N LYS A 73 -5.71 10.59 -1.18
CA LYS A 73 -6.48 9.45 -0.72
C LYS A 73 -5.71 8.14 -0.89
N ARG A 74 -5.04 7.93 -2.03
CA ARG A 74 -4.20 6.74 -2.28
C ARG A 74 -2.97 6.69 -1.37
N LEU A 75 -2.26 7.80 -1.16
CA LEU A 75 -1.16 7.88 -0.20
C LEU A 75 -1.64 7.58 1.23
N LEU A 76 -2.83 8.05 1.60
CA LEU A 76 -3.44 7.74 2.88
C LEU A 76 -3.76 6.24 3.01
N GLU A 77 -4.33 5.62 1.97
CA GLU A 77 -4.62 4.18 1.91
C GLU A 77 -3.33 3.35 2.01
N ASN A 78 -2.30 3.70 1.23
CA ASN A 78 -0.99 3.05 1.25
C ASN A 78 -0.34 3.17 2.65
N SER A 79 -0.39 4.36 3.26
CA SER A 79 0.12 4.59 4.61
C SER A 79 -0.59 3.76 5.67
N LYS A 80 -1.90 3.51 5.50
CA LYS A 80 -2.71 2.71 6.44
C LYS A 80 -2.32 1.24 6.37
N VAL A 81 -2.19 0.68 5.17
CA VAL A 81 -1.81 -0.73 4.97
C VAL A 81 -0.42 -1.00 5.54
N VAL A 82 0.56 -0.18 5.17
CA VAL A 82 1.94 -0.28 5.67
C VAL A 82 2.00 -0.12 7.19
N LYS A 83 1.27 0.84 7.75
CA LYS A 83 1.21 1.05 9.21
C LYS A 83 0.62 -0.15 9.95
N ASN A 84 -0.45 -0.74 9.42
CA ASN A 84 -1.08 -1.91 10.02
C ASN A 84 -0.12 -3.12 10.03
N ILE A 85 0.54 -3.40 8.90
CA ILE A 85 1.57 -4.45 8.81
C ILE A 85 2.67 -4.19 9.86
N GLY A 86 3.19 -2.97 9.91
CA GLY A 86 4.24 -2.59 10.85
C GLY A 86 3.83 -2.72 12.33
N MET A 87 2.58 -2.36 12.65
CA MET A 87 2.03 -2.54 14.00
C MET A 87 1.96 -4.02 14.39
N VAL A 88 1.41 -4.87 13.53
CA VAL A 88 1.29 -6.31 13.83
C VAL A 88 2.66 -6.96 13.99
N VAL A 89 3.62 -6.67 13.10
CA VAL A 89 5.00 -7.21 13.21
C VAL A 89 5.67 -6.76 14.50
N ARG A 90 5.52 -5.48 14.88
CA ARG A 90 6.07 -4.95 16.13
C ARG A 90 5.45 -5.62 17.35
N ASP A 91 4.14 -5.82 17.35
CA ASP A 91 3.41 -6.38 18.49
C ASP A 91 3.70 -7.89 18.63
N LEU A 92 3.79 -8.64 17.53
CA LEU A 92 4.25 -10.04 17.56
C LEU A 92 5.68 -10.16 18.10
N ARG A 93 6.59 -9.26 17.69
CA ARG A 93 7.96 -9.22 18.18
C ARG A 93 8.03 -8.90 19.67
N SER A 94 7.22 -7.96 20.16
CA SER A 94 7.19 -7.61 21.59
C SER A 94 6.64 -8.74 22.47
N LEU A 95 5.77 -9.60 21.92
CA LEU A 95 5.30 -10.83 22.55
C LEU A 95 6.29 -12.01 22.48
N GLY A 96 7.40 -11.84 21.74
CA GLY A 96 8.42 -12.87 21.52
C GLY A 96 8.07 -13.87 20.42
N PHE A 97 7.15 -13.52 19.52
CA PHE A 97 6.78 -14.32 18.34
C PHE A 97 7.57 -13.91 17.08
N THR A 98 8.83 -13.49 17.25
CA THR A 98 9.66 -12.95 16.17
C THR A 98 9.75 -13.90 14.98
N SER A 99 10.07 -15.17 15.23
CA SER A 99 10.20 -16.19 14.18
C SER A 99 8.89 -16.44 13.44
N MET A 100 7.76 -16.41 14.14
CA MET A 100 6.43 -16.60 13.54
C MET A 100 6.06 -15.40 12.65
N ALA A 101 6.38 -14.18 13.07
CA ALA A 101 6.16 -12.99 12.26
C ALA A 101 7.02 -12.99 10.99
N GLU A 102 8.30 -13.37 11.13
CA GLU A 102 9.24 -13.48 10.00
C GLU A 102 8.81 -14.57 9.02
N ASP A 103 8.48 -15.77 9.52
CA ASP A 103 7.98 -16.88 8.72
C ASP A 103 6.70 -16.52 7.95
N ALA A 104 5.73 -15.91 8.63
CA ALA A 104 4.46 -15.53 8.03
C ALA A 104 4.62 -14.47 6.94
N TYR A 105 5.41 -13.43 7.21
CA TYR A 105 5.65 -12.36 6.24
C TYR A 105 6.47 -12.85 5.04
N ALA A 106 7.52 -13.67 5.27
CA ALA A 106 8.32 -14.24 4.19
C ALA A 106 7.50 -15.21 3.32
N SER A 107 6.67 -16.05 3.94
CA SER A 107 5.77 -16.96 3.23
C SER A 107 4.78 -16.21 2.35
N ALA A 108 4.19 -15.13 2.85
CA ALA A 108 3.27 -14.29 2.09
C ALA A 108 3.97 -13.61 0.90
N ILE A 109 5.17 -13.06 1.08
CA ILE A 109 5.97 -12.52 -0.03
C ILE A 109 6.24 -13.60 -1.07
N PHE A 110 6.69 -14.78 -0.65
CA PHE A 110 7.03 -15.87 -1.56
C PHE A 110 5.82 -16.37 -2.34
N LEU A 111 4.64 -16.45 -1.71
CA LEU A 111 3.38 -16.78 -2.38
C LEU A 111 3.01 -15.75 -3.46
N LEU A 112 3.29 -14.46 -3.23
CA LEU A 112 3.01 -13.40 -4.18
C LEU A 112 4.02 -13.32 -5.32
N LEU A 113 5.28 -13.71 -5.07
CA LEU A 113 6.32 -13.75 -6.10
C LEU A 113 6.26 -15.01 -6.97
N LYS A 114 5.60 -16.07 -6.50
CA LYS A 114 5.34 -17.27 -7.30
C LYS A 114 4.24 -16.98 -8.32
N VAL A 115 4.68 -16.53 -9.50
CA VAL A 115 3.93 -16.53 -10.76
C VAL A 115 3.92 -17.94 -11.35
#